data_AF-A0A1G2X6F6-F1
#
_entry.id   AF-A0A1G2X6F6-F1
#
_cell.length_a   1.000
_cell.length_b   1.000
_cell.length_c   1.000
_cell.angle_alpha   90.00
_cell.angle_beta   90.00
_cell.angle_gamma   90.00
#
_symmetry.space_group_name_H-M   'P 1'
#
loop_
_entity.id
_entity.type
_entity.pdbx_description
1 polymer ?
#
loop_
_entity_poly.entity_id
_entity_poly.type
_entity_poly.pdbx_seq_one_letter_code
_entity_poly.pdbx_strand_id
1 'polypeptide(L)'
;MNKSEELKMFKYIYGNCENWNVVPAESPDFVCVRNNKTVLGVEITELYPNESDARLEKVSGYCLDLLDGKEVIHKDDKKNLRVERITYFKKDKSDGREINAIIHEGISFGKKVSRFQEVVNRKEKKTNSYLSSCPIVDLIVNDASYMFRFDNYKDFVIPFSMLIDKATIIESGFREIYIITLHKNNKIVWIPLKLNLFAQEIYIYEKLVADLGKPKDDIKKFLNILLFCLYKSGFGSIPIIIENGNIGFFVGNSEYLYTKAGKIIREYSTLPESVPSGKVLKEAIKKISDFEKEAANELIKEKQKWKCHVELFFEPVIQSLFIKQCERP
;
A
#
# COMPACT_ATOMS: atom_id res chain seq x y z
N MET A 1 -18.05 -3.36 8.64
CA MET A 1 -18.38 -3.06 7.24
C MET A 1 -19.43 -4.04 6.75
N ASN A 2 -20.36 -3.59 5.89
CA ASN A 2 -21.30 -4.52 5.25
C ASN A 2 -20.76 -4.96 3.87
N LYS A 3 -21.28 -6.06 3.32
CA LYS A 3 -20.79 -6.62 2.03
C LYS A 3 -20.93 -5.66 0.85
N SER A 4 -21.87 -4.71 0.88
CA SER A 4 -22.03 -3.69 -0.17
C SER A 4 -20.90 -2.67 -0.15
N GLU A 5 -20.51 -2.21 1.05
CA GLU A 5 -19.35 -1.34 1.28
C GLU A 5 -18.04 -2.04 0.86
N GLU A 6 -17.88 -3.32 1.25
CA GLU A 6 -16.74 -4.14 0.83
C GLU A 6 -16.66 -4.28 -0.69
N LEU A 7 -17.78 -4.57 -1.35
CA LEU A 7 -17.84 -4.68 -2.81
C LEU A 7 -17.49 -3.35 -3.49
N LYS A 8 -17.83 -2.23 -2.88
CA LYS A 8 -17.44 -0.90 -3.37
C LYS A 8 -15.92 -0.70 -3.31
N MET A 9 -15.28 -1.12 -2.21
CA MET A 9 -13.81 -1.05 -2.09
C MET A 9 -13.12 -1.97 -3.10
N PHE A 10 -13.63 -3.19 -3.29
CA PHE A 10 -13.17 -4.11 -4.33
C PHE A 10 -13.22 -3.44 -5.71
N LYS A 11 -14.35 -2.83 -6.06
CA LYS A 11 -14.56 -2.18 -7.37
C LYS A 11 -13.66 -0.97 -7.61
N TYR A 12 -13.16 -0.31 -6.57
CA TYR A 12 -12.21 0.79 -6.76
C TYR A 12 -10.88 0.33 -7.36
N ILE A 13 -10.47 -0.91 -7.08
CA ILE A 13 -9.20 -1.46 -7.55
C ILE A 13 -9.41 -2.25 -8.83
N TYR A 14 -10.37 -3.17 -8.82
CA TYR A 14 -10.55 -4.11 -9.93
C TYR A 14 -11.61 -3.67 -10.95
N GLY A 15 -12.40 -2.64 -10.65
CA GLY A 15 -13.51 -2.22 -11.51
C GLY A 15 -14.61 -3.28 -11.62
N ASN A 16 -15.33 -3.29 -12.75
CA ASN A 16 -16.31 -4.31 -13.08
C ASN A 16 -15.65 -5.39 -13.96
N CYS A 17 -14.79 -6.22 -13.38
CA CYS A 17 -14.13 -7.32 -14.11
C CYS A 17 -15.14 -8.28 -14.76
N GLU A 18 -15.49 -8.06 -16.03
CA GLU A 18 -16.46 -8.89 -16.77
C GLU A 18 -16.05 -10.37 -16.85
N ASN A 19 -14.74 -10.63 -16.78
CA ASN A 19 -14.16 -11.98 -16.87
C ASN A 19 -14.09 -12.71 -15.52
N TRP A 20 -14.58 -12.11 -14.43
CA TRP A 20 -14.59 -12.70 -13.10
C TRP A 20 -16.01 -12.89 -12.58
N ASN A 21 -16.27 -14.06 -12.01
CA ASN A 21 -17.39 -14.24 -11.09
C ASN A 21 -16.88 -13.93 -9.67
N VAL A 22 -17.32 -12.81 -9.10
CA VAL A 22 -16.92 -12.35 -7.77
C VAL A 22 -17.94 -12.82 -6.75
N VAL A 23 -17.56 -13.78 -5.91
CA VAL A 23 -18.44 -14.43 -4.94
C VAL A 23 -18.12 -13.95 -3.52
N PRO A 24 -19.09 -13.40 -2.77
CA PRO A 24 -18.92 -13.10 -1.35
C PRO A 24 -18.58 -14.36 -0.55
N ALA A 25 -17.63 -14.24 0.37
CA ALA A 25 -17.21 -15.32 1.25
C ALA A 25 -16.88 -14.79 2.66
N GLU A 26 -16.68 -15.71 3.61
CA GLU A 26 -16.32 -15.36 4.99
C GLU A 26 -14.81 -15.21 5.19
N SER A 27 -13.99 -15.91 4.40
CA SER A 27 -12.54 -15.96 4.55
C SER A 27 -11.86 -16.43 3.25
N PRO A 28 -11.36 -15.52 2.40
CA PRO A 28 -11.40 -14.05 2.51
C PRO A 28 -12.79 -13.47 2.17
N ASP A 29 -12.95 -12.14 2.27
CA ASP A 29 -14.24 -11.44 2.04
C ASP A 29 -14.86 -11.67 0.65
N PHE A 30 -14.03 -11.82 -0.38
CA PHE A 30 -14.45 -12.19 -1.73
C PHE A 30 -13.52 -13.23 -2.36
N VAL A 31 -14.11 -14.13 -3.15
CA VAL A 31 -13.41 -15.10 -3.98
C VAL A 31 -13.71 -14.80 -5.45
N CYS A 32 -12.67 -14.58 -6.24
CA CYS A 32 -12.77 -14.33 -7.68
C CYS A 32 -12.55 -15.64 -8.44
N VAL A 33 -13.52 -16.02 -9.27
CA VAL A 33 -13.49 -17.23 -10.08
C VAL A 33 -13.44 -16.85 -11.56
N ARG A 34 -12.51 -17.45 -12.31
CA ARG A 34 -12.43 -17.36 -13.78
C ARG A 34 -12.34 -18.75 -14.37
N ASN A 35 -13.14 -19.04 -15.40
CA ASN A 35 -13.20 -20.36 -16.05
C ASN A 35 -13.39 -21.51 -15.04
N ASN A 36 -14.30 -21.32 -14.07
CA ASN A 36 -14.59 -22.27 -12.98
C ASN A 36 -13.41 -22.60 -12.06
N LYS A 37 -12.35 -21.77 -12.04
CA LYS A 37 -11.22 -21.90 -11.11
C LYS A 37 -11.12 -20.65 -10.25
N THR A 38 -10.92 -20.84 -8.94
CA THR A 38 -10.57 -19.74 -8.05
C THR A 38 -9.20 -19.19 -8.43
N VAL A 39 -9.14 -17.89 -8.70
CA VAL A 39 -7.91 -17.23 -9.15
C VAL A 39 -7.37 -16.20 -8.15
N LEU A 40 -8.23 -15.61 -7.31
CA LEU A 40 -7.84 -14.58 -6.34
C LEU A 40 -8.82 -14.53 -5.17
N GLY A 41 -8.27 -14.44 -3.96
CA GLY A 41 -8.99 -13.99 -2.79
C GLY A 41 -8.79 -12.49 -2.55
N VAL A 42 -9.80 -11.79 -2.04
CA VAL A 42 -9.66 -10.38 -1.63
C VAL A 42 -10.21 -10.21 -0.22
N GLU A 43 -9.33 -9.82 0.68
CA GLU A 43 -9.66 -9.46 2.06
C GLU A 43 -9.77 -7.95 2.18
N ILE A 44 -10.78 -7.45 2.90
CA ILE A 44 -11.01 -6.02 3.07
C ILE A 44 -11.06 -5.67 4.56
N THR A 45 -10.50 -4.53 4.91
CA THR A 45 -10.51 -4.03 6.29
C THR A 45 -10.58 -2.53 6.32
N GLU A 46 -11.16 -2.00 7.39
CA GLU A 46 -11.18 -0.57 7.66
C GLU A 46 -10.05 -0.20 8.62
N LEU A 47 -9.57 1.02 8.48
CA LEU A 47 -8.52 1.61 9.27
C LEU A 47 -9.07 2.86 9.98
N TYR A 48 -9.00 2.81 11.31
CA TYR A 48 -9.43 3.86 12.22
C TYR A 48 -8.31 4.22 13.20
N PRO A 49 -8.20 5.48 13.66
CA PRO A 49 -7.23 5.89 14.68
C PRO A 49 -7.37 5.08 15.95
N ASN A 50 -8.61 4.85 16.39
CA ASN A 50 -8.96 3.95 17.49
C ASN A 50 -10.40 3.44 17.33
N GLU A 51 -10.82 2.55 18.24
CA GLU A 51 -12.15 1.94 18.21
C GLU A 51 -13.29 2.93 18.48
N SER A 52 -13.01 4.07 19.12
CA SER A 52 -14.01 5.13 19.39
C SER A 52 -14.37 5.86 18.09
N ASP A 53 -13.39 6.17 17.24
CA ASP A 53 -13.63 6.73 15.89
C ASP A 53 -14.46 5.76 15.04
N ALA A 54 -14.15 4.46 15.11
CA ALA A 54 -14.94 3.44 14.41
C ALA A 54 -16.40 3.42 14.90
N ARG A 55 -16.62 3.52 16.22
CA ARG A 55 -17.97 3.59 16.79
C ARG A 55 -18.72 4.85 16.38
N LEU A 56 -18.07 6.02 16.39
CA LEU A 56 -18.67 7.29 15.96
C LEU A 56 -19.22 7.23 14.53
N GLU A 57 -18.52 6.52 13.65
CA GLU A 57 -18.92 6.38 12.25
C GLU A 57 -19.94 5.26 12.04
N LYS A 58 -19.78 4.11 12.71
CA LYS A 58 -20.55 2.89 12.40
C LYS A 58 -21.76 2.67 13.29
N VAL A 59 -21.80 3.21 14.51
CA VAL A 59 -22.96 3.04 15.39
C VAL A 59 -23.98 4.11 15.06
N SER A 60 -25.06 3.69 14.39
CA SER A 60 -26.14 4.59 13.96
C SER A 60 -26.68 5.40 15.14
N GLY A 61 -26.77 6.73 14.95
CA GLY A 61 -27.25 7.66 15.97
C GLY A 61 -26.25 8.02 17.06
N TYR A 62 -25.11 7.31 17.19
CA TYR A 62 -24.21 7.51 18.34
C TYR A 62 -23.62 8.92 18.40
N CYS A 63 -23.24 9.48 17.25
CA CYS A 63 -22.76 10.86 17.18
C CYS A 63 -23.82 11.87 17.67
N LEU A 64 -25.08 11.71 17.26
CA LEU A 64 -26.19 12.56 17.70
C LEU A 64 -26.49 12.38 19.19
N ASP A 65 -26.50 11.13 19.65
CA ASP A 65 -26.70 10.78 21.05
C ASP A 65 -25.69 11.48 21.97
N LEU A 66 -24.40 11.47 21.59
CA LEU A 66 -23.37 12.20 22.33
C LEU A 66 -23.61 13.70 22.33
N LEU A 67 -23.96 14.28 21.18
CA LEU A 67 -24.23 15.72 21.06
C LEU A 67 -25.47 16.17 21.86
N ASP A 68 -26.44 15.27 22.03
CA ASP A 68 -27.64 15.45 22.87
C ASP A 68 -27.37 15.20 24.36
N GLY A 69 -26.13 14.87 24.73
CA GLY A 69 -25.70 14.67 26.12
C GLY A 69 -26.02 13.29 26.70
N LYS A 70 -26.31 12.28 25.86
CA LYS A 70 -26.44 10.90 26.32
C LYS A 70 -25.09 10.32 26.74
N GLU A 71 -25.14 9.28 27.58
CA GLU A 71 -23.94 8.60 28.02
C GLU A 71 -23.22 7.88 26.88
N VAL A 72 -21.89 7.82 26.96
CA VAL A 72 -21.10 7.00 26.04
C VAL A 72 -21.41 5.52 26.21
N ILE A 73 -21.38 4.76 25.12
CA ILE A 73 -21.71 3.33 25.13
C ILE A 73 -20.52 2.46 25.56
N HIS A 74 -19.28 2.98 25.53
CA HIS A 74 -18.07 2.24 25.88
C HIS A 74 -17.14 3.03 26.81
N LYS A 75 -16.45 2.33 27.71
CA LYS A 75 -15.54 2.95 28.70
C LYS A 75 -14.37 3.72 28.07
N ASP A 76 -13.88 3.26 26.93
CA ASP A 76 -12.77 3.90 26.23
C ASP A 76 -13.20 5.22 25.58
N ASP A 77 -14.49 5.33 25.22
CA ASP A 77 -15.05 6.55 24.63
C ASP A 77 -15.04 7.69 25.64
N LYS A 78 -15.22 7.42 26.95
CA LYS A 78 -15.10 8.44 28.01
C LYS A 78 -13.75 9.14 28.01
N LYS A 79 -12.69 8.43 27.61
CA LYS A 79 -11.33 8.96 27.58
C LYS A 79 -11.03 9.70 26.28
N ASN A 80 -11.55 9.18 25.16
CA ASN A 80 -11.17 9.63 23.83
C ASN A 80 -12.10 10.71 23.26
N LEU A 81 -13.36 10.76 23.73
CA LEU A 81 -14.40 11.63 23.21
C LEU A 81 -14.86 12.59 24.30
N ARG A 82 -14.90 13.89 23.99
CA ARG A 82 -15.44 14.92 24.88
C ARG A 82 -16.43 15.78 24.10
N VAL A 83 -17.59 16.04 24.68
CA VAL A 83 -18.55 16.96 24.09
C VAL A 83 -18.33 18.33 24.73
N GLU A 84 -17.97 19.31 23.91
CA GLU A 84 -17.70 20.68 24.35
C GLU A 84 -18.55 21.67 23.55
N ARG A 85 -18.88 22.82 24.16
CA ARG A 85 -19.47 23.94 23.44
C ARG A 85 -18.37 24.74 22.76
N ILE A 86 -18.47 24.88 21.45
CA ILE A 86 -17.54 25.67 20.64
C ILE A 86 -18.28 26.79 19.92
N THR A 87 -17.55 27.84 19.52
CA THR A 87 -18.08 28.88 18.63
C THR A 87 -17.68 28.55 17.20
N TYR A 88 -18.66 28.25 16.36
CA TYR A 88 -18.47 28.00 14.93
C TYR A 88 -18.57 29.29 14.14
N PHE A 89 -17.52 29.61 13.38
CA PHE A 89 -17.48 30.73 12.44
C PHE A 89 -17.62 30.20 11.01
N LYS A 90 -18.66 30.63 10.29
CA LYS A 90 -18.77 30.32 8.86
C LYS A 90 -17.71 31.12 8.10
N LYS A 91 -17.11 30.53 7.06
CA LYS A 91 -16.13 31.22 6.21
C LYS A 91 -16.71 32.57 5.77
N ASP A 92 -15.93 33.65 6.00
CA ASP A 92 -16.25 35.04 5.67
C ASP A 92 -17.37 35.70 6.51
N LYS A 93 -17.73 35.15 7.67
CA LYS A 93 -18.63 35.79 8.65
C LYS A 93 -17.94 35.99 10.01
N SER A 94 -18.08 37.20 10.56
CA SER A 94 -17.62 37.52 11.91
C SER A 94 -18.50 36.93 13.01
N ASP A 95 -19.77 36.67 12.69
CA ASP A 95 -20.75 36.25 13.68
C ASP A 95 -20.65 34.73 13.90
N GLY A 96 -20.17 34.37 15.09
CA GLY A 96 -20.06 32.99 15.55
C GLY A 96 -21.39 32.46 16.10
N ARG A 97 -21.60 31.14 15.97
CA ARG A 97 -22.72 30.43 16.60
C ARG A 97 -22.18 29.41 17.59
N GLU A 98 -22.73 29.36 18.81
CA GLU A 98 -22.44 28.27 19.75
C GLU A 98 -23.07 26.96 19.28
N ILE A 99 -22.28 25.90 19.25
CA ILE A 99 -22.71 24.53 18.94
C ILE A 99 -22.01 23.54 19.88
N ASN A 100 -22.65 22.39 20.13
CA ASN A 100 -21.95 21.25 20.73
C ASN A 100 -21.08 20.59 19.64
N ALA A 101 -19.85 20.21 20.01
CA ALA A 101 -18.95 19.47 19.14
C ALA A 101 -18.29 18.32 19.92
N ILE A 102 -18.04 17.21 19.22
CA ILE A 102 -17.25 16.11 19.75
C ILE A 102 -15.78 16.43 19.47
N ILE A 103 -15.02 16.66 20.53
CA ILE A 103 -13.59 16.92 20.52
C ILE A 103 -12.88 15.59 20.83
N HIS A 104 -11.87 15.28 20.03
CA HIS A 104 -10.98 14.15 20.23
C HIS A 104 -9.57 14.53 19.80
N GLU A 105 -8.56 13.89 20.43
CA GLU A 105 -7.16 14.17 20.13
C GLU A 105 -6.76 13.54 18.80
N GLY A 106 -6.21 14.34 17.89
CA GLY A 106 -5.62 13.83 16.66
C GLY A 106 -4.38 12.98 16.95
N ILE A 107 -4.15 11.92 16.15
CA ILE A 107 -2.97 11.07 16.32
C ILE A 107 -1.80 11.53 15.44
N SER A 108 -0.58 11.41 15.96
CA SER A 108 0.64 11.72 15.21
C SER A 108 0.83 10.79 14.00
N PHE A 109 1.55 11.24 12.98
CA PHE A 109 1.78 10.43 11.77
C PHE A 109 2.45 9.09 12.09
N GLY A 110 3.40 9.05 13.03
CA GLY A 110 3.99 7.81 13.53
C GLY A 110 2.95 6.84 14.10
N LYS A 111 2.02 7.33 14.94
CA LYS A 111 0.92 6.51 15.46
C LYS A 111 -0.02 6.01 14.35
N LYS A 112 -0.28 6.82 13.31
CA LYS A 112 -1.07 6.39 12.13
C LYS A 112 -0.41 5.19 11.44
N VAL A 113 0.90 5.26 11.19
CA VAL A 113 1.68 4.17 10.57
C VAL A 113 1.69 2.92 11.47
N SER A 114 1.93 3.07 12.78
CA SER A 114 1.86 1.95 13.72
C SER A 114 0.48 1.28 13.71
N ARG A 115 -0.60 2.06 13.69
CA ARG A 115 -1.96 1.54 13.61
C ARG A 115 -2.23 0.79 12.31
N PHE A 116 -1.73 1.30 11.18
CA PHE A 116 -1.78 0.60 9.90
C PHE A 116 -1.06 -0.75 9.98
N GLN A 117 0.15 -0.79 10.53
CA GLN A 117 0.91 -2.04 10.69
C GLN A 117 0.20 -3.04 11.59
N GLU A 118 -0.41 -2.60 12.69
CA GLU A 118 -1.22 -3.46 13.55
C GLU A 118 -2.37 -4.13 12.78
N VAL A 119 -3.06 -3.37 11.93
CA VAL A 119 -4.17 -3.89 11.10
C VAL A 119 -3.65 -4.93 10.10
N VAL A 120 -2.57 -4.62 9.38
CA VAL A 120 -1.94 -5.55 8.43
C VAL A 120 -1.46 -6.82 9.15
N ASN A 121 -0.71 -6.68 10.25
CA ASN A 121 -0.18 -7.82 11.02
C ASN A 121 -1.29 -8.71 11.60
N ARG A 122 -2.42 -8.13 12.00
CA ARG A 122 -3.59 -8.89 12.46
C ARG A 122 -4.21 -9.71 11.33
N LYS A 123 -4.27 -9.17 10.12
CA LYS A 123 -4.79 -9.88 8.94
C LYS A 123 -3.78 -10.92 8.42
N GLU A 124 -2.49 -10.63 8.50
CA GLU A 124 -1.41 -11.55 8.12
C GLU A 124 -1.47 -12.87 8.92
N LYS A 125 -1.81 -12.81 10.21
CA LYS A 125 -2.03 -14.01 11.04
C LYS A 125 -3.14 -14.93 10.52
N LYS A 126 -4.03 -14.43 9.66
CA LYS A 126 -5.14 -15.18 9.06
C LYS A 126 -4.83 -15.64 7.63
N THR A 127 -3.67 -15.27 7.06
CA THR A 127 -3.33 -15.55 5.66
C THR A 127 -3.36 -17.03 5.32
N ASN A 128 -2.90 -17.92 6.21
CA ASN A 128 -3.00 -19.37 6.00
C ASN A 128 -4.45 -19.85 5.84
N SER A 129 -5.40 -19.25 6.56
CA SER A 129 -6.82 -19.58 6.39
C SER A 129 -7.32 -19.11 5.03
N TYR A 130 -6.94 -17.90 4.60
CA TYR A 130 -7.35 -17.36 3.30
C TYR A 130 -6.77 -18.19 2.14
N LEU A 131 -5.50 -18.62 2.26
CA LEU A 131 -4.82 -19.42 1.26
C LEU A 131 -5.31 -20.87 1.18
N SER A 132 -6.12 -21.33 2.14
CA SER A 132 -6.74 -22.65 2.04
C SER A 132 -7.86 -22.71 1.00
N SER A 133 -8.47 -21.56 0.67
CA SER A 133 -9.57 -21.44 -0.28
C SER A 133 -9.16 -20.75 -1.60
N CYS A 134 -8.04 -20.03 -1.60
CA CYS A 134 -7.57 -19.24 -2.74
C CYS A 134 -6.06 -19.46 -3.00
N PRO A 135 -5.60 -19.49 -4.27
CA PRO A 135 -4.18 -19.68 -4.57
C PRO A 135 -3.31 -18.50 -4.10
N ILE A 136 -3.89 -17.30 -4.12
CA ILE A 136 -3.28 -16.03 -3.71
C ILE A 136 -4.36 -15.08 -3.19
N VAL A 137 -3.96 -14.10 -2.38
CA VAL A 137 -4.87 -13.18 -1.70
C VAL A 137 -4.31 -11.78 -1.72
N ASP A 138 -5.13 -10.79 -2.06
CA ASP A 138 -4.80 -9.36 -1.88
C ASP A 138 -5.50 -8.81 -0.63
N LEU A 139 -4.88 -7.83 0.02
CA LEU A 139 -5.47 -7.09 1.14
C LEU A 139 -5.83 -5.67 0.70
N ILE A 140 -7.06 -5.24 0.99
CA ILE A 140 -7.51 -3.87 0.82
C ILE A 140 -7.70 -3.24 2.20
N VAL A 141 -6.97 -2.16 2.47
CA VAL A 141 -7.12 -1.34 3.67
C VAL A 141 -7.82 -0.03 3.28
N ASN A 142 -9.09 0.10 3.67
CA ASN A 142 -9.85 1.34 3.53
C ASN A 142 -9.50 2.31 4.67
N ASP A 143 -8.89 3.44 4.34
CA ASP A 143 -8.59 4.53 5.27
C ASP A 143 -9.87 5.33 5.61
N ALA A 144 -10.75 4.69 6.38
CA ALA A 144 -12.09 5.18 6.68
C ALA A 144 -12.09 6.55 7.37
N SER A 145 -11.13 6.80 8.25
CA SER A 145 -10.96 8.10 8.94
C SER A 145 -10.00 9.06 8.25
N TYR A 146 -9.62 8.79 7.00
CA TYR A 146 -8.77 9.68 6.20
C TYR A 146 -7.41 10.00 6.86
N MET A 147 -6.85 9.05 7.61
CA MET A 147 -5.60 9.23 8.33
C MET A 147 -4.43 9.52 7.38
N PHE A 148 -4.46 8.94 6.19
CA PHE A 148 -3.47 9.08 5.14
C PHE A 148 -3.96 9.93 3.98
N ARG A 149 -4.99 10.77 4.16
CA ARG A 149 -5.36 11.76 3.16
C ARG A 149 -4.18 12.68 2.84
N PHE A 150 -3.99 12.99 1.56
CA PHE A 150 -2.92 13.88 1.10
C PHE A 150 -3.38 14.81 -0.02
N ASP A 151 -2.83 16.03 -0.04
CA ASP A 151 -2.98 16.93 -1.18
C ASP A 151 -1.77 16.84 -2.14
N ASN A 152 -0.59 16.49 -1.60
CA ASN A 152 0.61 16.16 -2.37
C ASN A 152 1.12 14.78 -1.95
N TYR A 153 1.37 13.91 -2.92
CA TYR A 153 1.72 12.51 -2.65
C TYR A 153 2.98 12.35 -1.79
N LYS A 154 3.98 13.23 -1.98
CA LYS A 154 5.25 13.18 -1.23
C LYS A 154 5.07 13.36 0.27
N ASP A 155 4.07 14.14 0.68
CA ASP A 155 3.79 14.46 2.09
C ASP A 155 3.20 13.25 2.83
N PHE A 156 2.59 12.33 2.10
CA PHE A 156 2.19 11.02 2.61
C PHE A 156 3.34 10.01 2.51
N VAL A 157 3.84 9.76 1.29
CA VAL A 157 4.61 8.53 1.03
C VAL A 157 6.00 8.56 1.65
N ILE A 158 6.66 9.72 1.73
CA ILE A 158 8.00 9.84 2.33
C ILE A 158 7.97 9.51 3.83
N PRO A 159 7.17 10.20 4.66
CA PRO A 159 7.11 9.85 6.08
C PRO A 159 6.55 8.44 6.30
N PHE A 160 5.60 8.00 5.47
CA PHE A 160 5.06 6.64 5.55
C PHE A 160 6.16 5.60 5.33
N SER A 161 6.92 5.71 4.23
CA SER A 161 7.97 4.75 3.90
C SER A 161 9.15 4.79 4.86
N MET A 162 9.40 5.90 5.54
CA MET A 162 10.43 5.98 6.58
C MET A 162 10.03 5.29 7.90
N LEU A 163 8.73 5.24 8.21
CA LEU A 163 8.22 4.75 9.48
C LEU A 163 7.68 3.32 9.41
N ILE A 164 7.27 2.87 8.22
CA ILE A 164 6.75 1.52 8.02
C ILE A 164 7.87 0.47 8.10
N ASP A 165 7.58 -0.66 8.73
CA ASP A 165 8.42 -1.86 8.61
C ASP A 165 8.26 -2.48 7.22
N LYS A 166 9.14 -2.09 6.30
CA LYS A 166 9.12 -2.55 4.91
C LYS A 166 9.27 -4.06 4.79
N ALA A 167 10.12 -4.68 5.62
CA ALA A 167 10.36 -6.12 5.53
C ALA A 167 9.07 -6.89 5.82
N THR A 168 8.39 -6.53 6.90
CA THR A 168 7.09 -7.13 7.26
C THR A 168 6.04 -6.95 6.15
N ILE A 169 5.97 -5.77 5.52
CA ILE A 169 5.03 -5.53 4.42
C ILE A 169 5.38 -6.34 3.17
N ILE A 170 6.64 -6.36 2.76
CA ILE A 170 7.07 -7.06 1.55
C ILE A 170 6.93 -8.58 1.70
N GLU A 171 7.29 -9.12 2.87
CA GLU A 171 7.23 -10.54 3.19
C GLU A 171 5.84 -11.05 3.57
N SER A 172 4.83 -10.17 3.69
CA SER A 172 3.46 -10.59 3.97
C SER A 172 2.96 -11.60 2.94
N GLY A 173 2.16 -12.58 3.37
CA GLY A 173 1.57 -13.59 2.49
C GLY A 173 0.50 -13.05 1.53
N PHE A 174 0.04 -11.81 1.73
CA PHE A 174 -0.73 -11.10 0.70
C PHE A 174 0.13 -10.87 -0.55
N ARG A 175 -0.44 -11.10 -1.74
CA ARG A 175 0.19 -10.74 -3.01
C ARG A 175 0.42 -9.23 -3.02
N GLU A 176 -0.63 -8.41 -3.01
CA GLU A 176 -0.51 -6.95 -2.83
C GLU A 176 -1.34 -6.45 -1.63
N ILE A 177 -0.91 -5.34 -1.04
CA ILE A 177 -1.64 -4.59 -0.03
C ILE A 177 -1.98 -3.23 -0.61
N TYR A 178 -3.26 -2.93 -0.76
CA TYR A 178 -3.72 -1.65 -1.25
C TYR A 178 -4.20 -0.77 -0.10
N ILE A 179 -3.88 0.52 -0.18
CA ILE A 179 -4.48 1.55 0.68
C ILE A 179 -5.46 2.34 -0.17
N ILE A 180 -6.73 2.36 0.22
CA ILE A 180 -7.74 3.26 -0.36
C ILE A 180 -7.84 4.47 0.55
N THR A 181 -7.63 5.67 0.02
CA THR A 181 -7.68 6.93 0.78
C THR A 181 -8.15 8.09 -0.11
N LEU A 182 -8.12 9.31 0.43
CA LEU A 182 -8.48 10.54 -0.28
C LEU A 182 -7.24 11.32 -0.72
N HIS A 183 -7.27 11.74 -1.97
CA HIS A 183 -6.40 12.76 -2.55
C HIS A 183 -7.13 14.13 -2.59
N LYS A 184 -6.41 15.18 -3.01
CA LYS A 184 -6.90 16.54 -3.24
C LYS A 184 -8.33 16.56 -3.79
N ASN A 185 -9.16 17.47 -3.27
CA ASN A 185 -10.59 17.61 -3.59
C ASN A 185 -11.44 16.37 -3.24
N ASN A 186 -11.04 15.61 -2.22
CA ASN A 186 -11.71 14.38 -1.78
C ASN A 186 -11.84 13.32 -2.89
N LYS A 187 -10.91 13.32 -3.84
CA LYS A 187 -10.84 12.27 -4.86
C LYS A 187 -10.40 10.98 -4.21
N ILE A 188 -11.11 9.88 -4.46
CA ILE A 188 -10.71 8.58 -3.98
C ILE A 188 -9.55 8.08 -4.84
N VAL A 189 -8.53 7.54 -4.20
CA VAL A 189 -7.38 6.92 -4.84
C VAL A 189 -7.02 5.62 -4.13
N TRP A 190 -6.35 4.73 -4.84
CA TRP A 190 -5.74 3.54 -4.26
C TRP A 190 -4.23 3.50 -4.54
N ILE A 191 -3.50 2.90 -3.60
CA ILE A 191 -2.03 2.88 -3.57
C ILE A 191 -1.57 1.42 -3.40
N PRO A 192 -0.91 0.80 -4.39
CA PRO A 192 -0.32 -0.53 -4.25
C PRO A 192 0.96 -0.42 -3.42
N LEU A 193 0.90 -0.86 -2.17
CA LEU A 193 1.92 -0.54 -1.18
C LEU A 193 3.25 -1.25 -1.47
N LYS A 194 3.24 -2.56 -1.81
CA LYS A 194 4.48 -3.29 -2.08
C LYS A 194 5.20 -2.71 -3.29
N LEU A 195 4.47 -2.44 -4.38
CA LEU A 195 5.03 -1.78 -5.55
C LEU A 195 5.65 -0.40 -5.20
N ASN A 196 4.96 0.41 -4.39
CA ASN A 196 5.46 1.72 -3.99
C ASN A 196 6.75 1.66 -3.17
N LEU A 197 6.80 0.75 -2.19
CA LEU A 197 7.99 0.57 -1.36
C LEU A 197 9.18 0.08 -2.19
N PHE A 198 8.92 -0.84 -3.12
CA PHE A 198 9.94 -1.32 -4.05
C PHE A 198 10.44 -0.24 -5.00
N ALA A 199 9.52 0.50 -5.64
CA ALA A 199 9.86 1.54 -6.62
C ALA A 199 10.75 2.64 -6.01
N GLN A 200 10.50 3.03 -4.76
CA GLN A 200 11.34 3.98 -4.04
C GLN A 200 12.77 3.45 -3.83
N GLU A 201 12.89 2.20 -3.39
CA GLU A 201 14.18 1.58 -3.07
C GLU A 201 15.00 1.33 -4.32
N ILE A 202 14.39 0.75 -5.36
CA ILE A 202 15.10 0.48 -6.61
C ILE A 202 15.56 1.78 -7.28
N TYR A 203 14.75 2.84 -7.26
CA TYR A 203 15.15 4.12 -7.87
C TYR A 203 16.35 4.76 -7.18
N ILE A 204 16.39 4.71 -5.84
CA ILE A 204 17.55 5.21 -5.07
C ILE A 204 18.79 4.37 -5.40
N TYR A 205 18.69 3.03 -5.36
CA TYR A 205 19.85 2.20 -5.62
C TYR A 205 20.34 2.30 -7.06
N GLU A 206 19.46 2.38 -8.05
CA GLU A 206 19.87 2.60 -9.43
C GLU A 206 20.66 3.91 -9.59
N LYS A 207 20.22 4.98 -8.93
CA LYS A 207 20.94 6.25 -8.94
C LYS A 207 22.31 6.11 -8.29
N LEU A 208 22.37 5.50 -7.11
CA LEU A 208 23.62 5.29 -6.37
C LEU A 208 24.62 4.39 -7.13
N VAL A 209 24.15 3.28 -7.70
CA VAL A 209 25.01 2.38 -8.47
C VAL A 209 25.47 3.06 -9.76
N ALA A 210 24.63 3.88 -10.42
CA ALA A 210 25.04 4.64 -11.60
C ALA A 210 26.12 5.69 -11.28
N ASP A 211 26.10 6.26 -10.07
CA ASP A 211 27.08 7.24 -9.61
C ASP A 211 28.44 6.61 -9.24
N LEU A 212 28.53 5.29 -9.04
CA LEU A 212 29.80 4.57 -8.80
C LEU A 212 30.75 4.52 -10.01
N GLY A 213 30.29 4.89 -11.20
CA GLY A 213 31.08 4.84 -12.43
C GLY A 213 30.31 4.17 -13.59
N LYS A 214 30.74 4.43 -14.83
CA LYS A 214 29.97 4.08 -16.04
C LYS A 214 29.56 2.59 -16.04
N PRO A 215 28.26 2.26 -15.96
CA PRO A 215 27.77 0.88 -16.05
C PRO A 215 28.05 0.19 -17.38
N LYS A 216 28.69 0.88 -18.34
CA LYS A 216 28.92 0.41 -19.71
C LYS A 216 29.96 -0.71 -19.80
N ASP A 217 30.88 -0.79 -18.84
CA ASP A 217 32.00 -1.74 -18.94
C ASP A 217 31.67 -3.11 -18.30
N ASP A 218 30.68 -3.18 -17.39
CA ASP A 218 30.20 -4.44 -16.80
C ASP A 218 28.76 -4.35 -16.24
N ILE A 219 27.78 -4.54 -17.12
CA ILE A 219 26.34 -4.57 -16.76
C ILE A 219 26.03 -5.66 -15.72
N LYS A 220 26.75 -6.78 -15.77
CA LYS A 220 26.52 -7.91 -14.85
C LYS A 220 26.90 -7.50 -13.43
N LYS A 221 28.04 -6.83 -13.26
CA LYS A 221 28.48 -6.29 -11.97
C LYS A 221 27.50 -5.24 -11.44
N PHE A 222 27.03 -4.33 -12.29
CA PHE A 222 26.00 -3.35 -11.94
C PHE A 222 24.75 -4.03 -11.36
N LEU A 223 24.23 -5.03 -12.08
CA LEU A 223 23.04 -5.76 -11.67
C LEU A 223 23.26 -6.55 -10.38
N ASN A 224 24.41 -7.19 -10.21
CA ASN A 224 24.74 -7.90 -8.98
C ASN A 224 24.74 -6.98 -7.75
N ILE A 225 25.37 -5.80 -7.84
CA ILE A 225 25.37 -4.81 -6.76
C ILE A 225 23.93 -4.38 -6.44
N LEU A 226 23.14 -4.03 -7.47
CA LEU A 226 21.74 -3.64 -7.31
C LEU A 226 20.90 -4.74 -6.63
N LEU A 227 21.02 -5.98 -7.09
CA LEU A 227 20.33 -7.13 -6.51
C LEU A 227 20.72 -7.33 -5.04
N PHE A 228 22.00 -7.18 -4.70
CA PHE A 228 22.44 -7.29 -3.31
C PHE A 228 21.90 -6.17 -2.43
N CYS A 229 21.85 -4.93 -2.91
CA CYS A 229 21.24 -3.80 -2.21
C CYS A 229 19.75 -4.04 -1.93
N LEU A 230 18.99 -4.51 -2.92
CA LEU A 230 17.58 -4.85 -2.77
C LEU A 230 17.38 -6.02 -1.77
N TYR A 231 18.21 -7.07 -1.86
CA TYR A 231 18.19 -8.18 -0.90
C TYR A 231 18.30 -7.67 0.55
N LYS A 232 19.31 -6.85 0.81
CA LYS A 232 19.58 -6.29 2.14
C LYS A 232 18.51 -5.32 2.62
N SER A 233 17.71 -4.80 1.70
CA SER A 233 16.58 -3.91 2.01
C SER A 233 15.26 -4.66 2.23
N GLY A 234 15.28 -5.99 2.32
CA GLY A 234 14.11 -6.83 2.62
C GLY A 234 13.38 -7.39 1.40
N PHE A 235 13.90 -7.21 0.19
CA PHE A 235 13.25 -7.67 -1.04
C PHE A 235 13.69 -9.08 -1.48
N GLY A 236 14.11 -9.92 -0.53
CA GLY A 236 14.69 -11.23 -0.83
C GLY A 236 13.73 -12.23 -1.46
N SER A 237 12.43 -12.12 -1.19
CA SER A 237 11.37 -13.00 -1.68
C SER A 237 10.87 -12.65 -3.08
N ILE A 238 11.26 -11.50 -3.64
CA ILE A 238 10.75 -11.04 -4.93
C ILE A 238 11.29 -11.92 -6.08
N PRO A 239 10.41 -12.44 -6.96
CA PRO A 239 10.82 -13.13 -8.17
C PRO A 239 11.58 -12.21 -9.13
N ILE A 240 12.67 -12.73 -9.71
CA ILE A 240 13.35 -12.13 -10.85
C ILE A 240 12.78 -12.75 -12.12
N ILE A 241 12.44 -11.90 -13.09
CA ILE A 241 11.91 -12.29 -14.39
C ILE A 241 12.97 -12.02 -15.45
N ILE A 242 13.09 -12.93 -16.42
CA ILE A 242 13.88 -12.71 -17.63
C ILE A 242 12.94 -12.91 -18.82
N GLU A 243 12.62 -11.83 -19.53
CA GLU A 243 11.70 -11.85 -20.66
C GLU A 243 12.38 -11.22 -21.89
N ASN A 244 12.55 -12.00 -22.97
CA ASN A 244 13.17 -11.51 -24.20
C ASN A 244 14.56 -10.87 -23.98
N GLY A 245 15.32 -11.38 -23.01
CA GLY A 245 16.64 -10.85 -22.62
C GLY A 245 16.60 -9.61 -21.71
N ASN A 246 15.41 -9.12 -21.36
CA ASN A 246 15.20 -8.07 -20.38
C ASN A 246 15.10 -8.67 -18.98
N ILE A 247 15.61 -7.96 -17.97
CA ILE A 247 15.51 -8.36 -16.57
C ILE A 247 14.37 -7.56 -15.94
N GLY A 248 13.59 -8.21 -15.08
CA GLY A 248 12.54 -7.56 -14.32
C GLY A 248 12.35 -8.16 -12.94
N PHE A 249 11.45 -7.56 -12.19
CA PHE A 249 11.09 -7.94 -10.82
C PHE A 249 9.58 -8.05 -10.72
N PHE A 250 9.07 -9.15 -10.16
CA PHE A 250 7.65 -9.27 -9.85
C PHE A 250 7.39 -8.82 -8.41
N VAL A 251 6.69 -7.71 -8.23
CA VAL A 251 6.43 -7.12 -6.92
C VAL A 251 4.95 -6.91 -6.74
N GLY A 252 4.41 -7.59 -5.73
CA GLY A 252 2.99 -7.61 -5.46
C GLY A 252 2.21 -8.18 -6.64
N ASN A 253 1.44 -7.32 -7.31
CA ASN A 253 0.67 -7.66 -8.49
C ASN A 253 1.29 -7.13 -9.79
N SER A 254 2.52 -6.60 -9.76
CA SER A 254 3.10 -5.82 -10.84
C SER A 254 4.48 -6.33 -11.24
N GLU A 255 4.82 -6.16 -12.51
CA GLU A 255 6.16 -6.41 -13.03
C GLU A 255 6.89 -5.09 -13.29
N TYR A 256 8.09 -4.94 -12.72
CA TYR A 256 9.01 -3.84 -13.01
C TYR A 256 10.11 -4.34 -13.96
N LEU A 257 10.06 -3.94 -15.24
CA LEU A 257 10.90 -4.47 -16.31
C LEU A 257 11.88 -3.44 -16.86
N TYR A 258 13.14 -3.86 -17.04
CA TYR A 258 14.19 -3.08 -17.71
C TYR A 258 14.22 -3.41 -19.20
N THR A 259 13.82 -2.47 -20.05
CA THR A 259 13.85 -2.64 -21.51
C THR A 259 14.88 -1.71 -22.16
N LYS A 260 15.20 -1.98 -23.43
CA LYS A 260 16.01 -1.06 -24.24
C LYS A 260 15.39 0.35 -24.37
N ALA A 261 14.07 0.46 -24.30
CA ALA A 261 13.35 1.73 -24.39
C ALA A 261 13.21 2.46 -23.04
N GLY A 262 13.66 1.84 -21.94
CA GLY A 262 13.50 2.36 -20.59
C GLY A 262 12.81 1.35 -19.67
N LYS A 263 12.25 1.84 -18.57
CA LYS A 263 11.64 1.01 -17.53
C LYS A 263 10.13 0.99 -17.72
N ILE A 264 9.53 -0.18 -17.57
CA ILE A 264 8.09 -0.39 -17.74
C ILE A 264 7.55 -1.03 -16.47
N ILE A 265 6.40 -0.55 -16.01
CA ILE A 265 5.61 -1.24 -14.98
C ILE A 265 4.40 -1.86 -15.68
N ARG A 266 4.26 -3.18 -15.59
CA ARG A 266 3.07 -3.90 -16.07
C ARG A 266 2.22 -4.33 -14.87
N GLU A 267 0.92 -4.16 -15.00
CA GLU A 267 -0.06 -4.33 -13.94
C GLU A 267 -0.82 -5.65 -14.16
N TYR A 268 -0.86 -6.54 -13.17
CA TYR A 268 -1.51 -7.85 -13.22
C TYR A 268 -2.55 -8.05 -12.10
N SER A 269 -3.17 -6.98 -11.59
CA SER A 269 -4.27 -7.05 -10.61
C SER A 269 -5.37 -8.01 -11.08
N THR A 270 -5.73 -7.93 -12.36
CA THR A 270 -6.81 -8.69 -13.01
C THR A 270 -6.35 -10.03 -13.65
N LEU A 271 -5.06 -10.31 -13.59
CA LEU A 271 -4.42 -11.52 -14.12
C LEU A 271 -3.58 -12.26 -13.05
N PRO A 272 -4.18 -12.63 -11.91
CA PRO A 272 -3.50 -13.25 -10.77
C PRO A 272 -2.78 -14.57 -11.05
N GLU A 273 -3.21 -15.36 -12.03
CA GLU A 273 -2.53 -16.58 -12.46
C GLU A 273 -1.28 -16.32 -13.31
N SER A 274 -1.08 -15.09 -13.78
CA SER A 274 0.06 -14.72 -14.64
C SER A 274 1.32 -14.38 -13.83
N VAL A 275 1.29 -14.59 -12.50
CA VAL A 275 2.46 -14.41 -11.64
C VAL A 275 3.54 -15.40 -12.06
N PRO A 276 4.71 -14.94 -12.53
CA PRO A 276 5.76 -15.83 -13.01
C PRO A 276 6.29 -16.72 -11.89
N SER A 277 6.42 -18.02 -12.18
CA SER A 277 7.26 -18.90 -11.38
C SER A 277 8.72 -18.61 -11.75
N GLY A 278 9.46 -18.03 -10.81
CA GLY A 278 10.80 -17.53 -11.08
C GLY A 278 11.75 -17.75 -9.91
N LYS A 279 13.04 -17.63 -10.22
CA LYS A 279 14.09 -17.59 -9.21
C LYS A 279 13.91 -16.34 -8.35
N VAL A 280 13.80 -16.50 -7.04
CA VAL A 280 13.70 -15.36 -6.13
C VAL A 280 15.05 -14.68 -5.94
N LEU A 281 15.01 -13.40 -5.60
CA LEU A 281 16.18 -12.53 -5.47
C LEU A 281 17.23 -13.10 -4.49
N LYS A 282 16.80 -13.67 -3.35
CA LYS A 282 17.68 -14.35 -2.37
C LYS A 282 18.53 -15.46 -2.99
N GLU A 283 18.04 -16.14 -4.02
CA GLU A 283 18.80 -17.19 -4.70
C GLU A 283 19.74 -16.63 -5.75
N ALA A 284 19.37 -15.49 -6.36
CA ALA A 284 20.18 -14.82 -7.39
C ALA A 284 21.50 -14.31 -6.81
N ILE A 285 21.47 -13.79 -5.59
CA ILE A 285 22.63 -13.19 -4.93
C ILE A 285 23.68 -14.20 -4.43
N LYS A 286 23.41 -15.51 -4.43
CA LYS A 286 24.35 -16.53 -3.93
C LYS A 286 25.67 -16.58 -4.70
N LYS A 287 25.71 -16.06 -5.93
CA LYS A 287 26.88 -16.09 -6.83
C LYS A 287 27.61 -14.74 -6.93
N ILE A 288 27.29 -13.79 -6.05
CA ILE A 288 27.89 -12.46 -6.04
C ILE A 288 29.25 -12.52 -5.34
N SER A 289 30.25 -11.88 -5.94
CA SER A 289 31.62 -11.77 -5.42
C SER A 289 31.70 -10.91 -4.16
N ASP A 290 32.73 -11.09 -3.35
CA ASP A 290 32.88 -10.30 -2.11
C ASP A 290 33.12 -8.81 -2.39
N PHE A 291 33.79 -8.48 -3.49
CA PHE A 291 33.93 -7.10 -3.96
C PHE A 291 32.57 -6.44 -4.24
N GLU A 292 31.66 -7.14 -4.92
CA GLU A 292 30.33 -6.61 -5.22
C GLU A 292 29.49 -6.44 -3.94
N LYS A 293 29.63 -7.35 -2.96
CA LYS A 293 28.96 -7.23 -1.66
C LYS A 293 29.48 -6.01 -0.87
N GLU A 294 30.80 -5.79 -0.89
CA GLU A 294 31.43 -4.64 -0.22
C GLU A 294 30.94 -3.33 -0.83
N ALA A 295 30.96 -3.20 -2.15
CA ALA A 295 30.41 -2.04 -2.85
C ALA A 295 28.93 -1.81 -2.50
N ALA A 296 28.11 -2.86 -2.50
CA ALA A 296 26.70 -2.77 -2.14
C ALA A 296 26.49 -2.33 -0.68
N ASN A 297 27.32 -2.79 0.26
CA ASN A 297 27.24 -2.37 1.66
C ASN A 297 27.53 -0.88 1.85
N GLU A 298 28.47 -0.31 1.09
CA GLU A 298 28.71 1.14 1.11
C GLU A 298 27.50 1.91 0.56
N LEU A 299 26.88 1.41 -0.51
CA LEU A 299 25.66 2.03 -1.04
C LEU A 299 24.48 1.96 -0.06
N ILE A 300 24.34 0.86 0.70
CA ILE A 300 23.29 0.72 1.73
C ILE A 300 23.46 1.76 2.84
N LYS A 301 24.70 2.05 3.24
CA LYS A 301 24.98 3.13 4.21
C LYS A 301 24.63 4.49 3.61
N GLU A 302 25.05 4.75 2.37
CA GLU A 302 24.79 6.01 1.69
C GLU A 302 23.28 6.25 1.48
N LYS A 303 22.53 5.21 1.14
CA LYS A 303 21.07 5.25 0.93
C LYS A 303 20.31 5.86 2.10
N GLN A 304 20.80 5.79 3.33
CA GLN A 304 20.15 6.39 4.50
C GLN A 304 19.99 7.92 4.40
N LYS A 305 20.80 8.58 3.54
CA LYS A 305 20.75 10.02 3.27
C LYS A 305 19.73 10.39 2.19
N TRP A 306 19.19 9.41 1.48
CA TRP A 306 18.35 9.62 0.32
C TRP A 306 16.87 9.46 0.66
N LYS A 307 16.06 10.31 0.04
CA LYS A 307 14.60 10.21 0.05
C LYS A 307 14.14 10.22 -1.39
N CYS A 308 13.25 9.31 -1.73
CA CYS A 308 12.65 9.21 -3.05
C CYS A 308 11.15 8.98 -2.89
N HIS A 309 10.38 9.49 -3.84
CA HIS A 309 9.02 9.06 -4.06
C HIS A 309 8.81 8.88 -5.55
N VAL A 310 7.94 7.93 -5.89
CA VAL A 310 7.41 7.73 -7.24
C VAL A 310 5.91 7.79 -7.09
N GLU A 311 5.23 8.66 -7.84
CA GLU A 311 3.77 8.84 -7.73
C GLU A 311 3.00 7.65 -8.31
N LEU A 312 2.95 6.55 -7.55
CA LEU A 312 2.22 5.34 -7.91
C LEU A 312 0.94 5.25 -7.08
N PHE A 313 -0.02 6.10 -7.41
CA PHE A 313 -1.39 5.99 -6.95
C PHE A 313 -2.33 6.15 -8.14
N PHE A 314 -3.53 5.59 -8.01
CA PHE A 314 -4.45 5.45 -9.11
C PHE A 314 -5.85 5.89 -8.68
N GLU A 315 -6.55 6.58 -9.56
CA GLU A 315 -7.98 6.85 -9.37
C GLU A 315 -8.77 5.57 -9.71
N PRO A 316 -9.92 5.30 -9.07
CA PRO A 316 -10.78 4.20 -9.44
C PRO A 316 -11.05 4.16 -10.94
N VAL A 317 -10.92 2.97 -11.53
CA VAL A 317 -11.07 2.79 -12.98
C VAL A 317 -12.50 3.10 -13.39
N ILE A 318 -12.74 4.31 -13.89
CA ILE A 318 -13.84 4.61 -14.79
C ILE A 318 -13.28 4.37 -16.19
N GLN A 319 -13.20 3.11 -16.61
CA GLN A 319 -12.80 2.66 -17.96
C GLN A 319 -11.66 3.47 -18.63
N SER A 320 -10.40 3.23 -18.25
CA SER A 320 -9.24 3.43 -19.16
C SER A 320 -7.94 2.91 -18.55
N LEU A 321 -7.16 2.15 -19.33
CA LEU A 321 -5.77 1.78 -19.02
C LEU A 321 -4.90 3.05 -19.04
N PHE A 322 -4.24 3.36 -17.94
CA PHE A 322 -3.19 4.39 -17.91
C PHE A 322 -1.80 3.74 -18.02
N ILE A 323 -1.08 4.06 -19.08
CA ILE A 323 0.39 3.97 -19.12
C ILE A 323 0.91 5.35 -18.72
N LYS A 324 1.40 5.51 -17.49
CA LYS A 324 2.18 6.71 -17.12
C LYS A 324 3.65 6.48 -17.50
N GLN A 325 4.15 7.28 -18.45
CA GLN A 325 5.59 7.51 -18.58
C GLN A 325 6.02 8.46 -17.46
N CYS A 326 7.00 8.06 -16.65
CA CYS A 326 7.65 8.95 -15.70
C CYS A 326 8.60 9.89 -16.46
N GLU A 327 8.31 11.18 -16.46
CA GLU A 327 9.25 12.21 -16.90
C GLU A 327 10.24 12.56 -15.77
N ARG A 328 11.48 12.89 -16.15
CA ARG A 328 12.54 13.35 -15.22
C ARG A 328 12.23 14.78 -14.73
N PRO A 329 12.68 15.17 -13.53
CA PRO A 329 12.61 16.56 -13.07
C PRO A 329 13.38 17.52 -13.97
#